data_AF-A0A438CWC0-F1
#
_entry.id   AF-A0A438CWC0-F1
#
_cell.length_a   1.000
_cell.length_b   1.000
_cell.length_c   1.000
_cell.angle_alpha   90.00
_cell.angle_beta   90.00
_cell.angle_gamma   90.00
#
_symmetry.space_group_name_H-M   'P 1'
#
loop_
_entity.id
_entity.type
_entity.pdbx_description
1 polymer ?
#
loop_
_entity_poly.entity_id
_entity_poly.type
_entity_poly.pdbx_seq_one_letter_code
_entity_poly.pdbx_strand_id
1 'polypeptide(L)'
;MLRDIDSVPEPDGKCLVEEQLLQFSDIYLLVEMLSMPCLSVEVSQAFERAVVRGIIMDQSMAMVLERRHAQSLNFDSVSSAQKNLHKDMALEEKTGSLPAQEVDFTLVLCLARTLALSRDSRVYGFVRTLYAILFKMFAKEDDHRKILKGLVDRAITPAEHCCEVNIDLDILALLVHEEQGISKQVLNMMREVVELSNVDRATLRRQLRAKEKENIHTQEIRQAELSNMLREKAILLDRLSDSEATIDHLKSEVRLGKEHFAQEKMELLGKCEK
;
A
#
# COMPACT_ATOMS: atom_id res chain seq x y z
N MET A 1 66.58 15.63 27.19
CA MET A 1 65.31 16.35 26.89
C MET A 1 65.04 16.14 25.41
N LEU A 2 64.12 15.22 25.07
CA LEU A 2 62.80 15.51 24.45
C LEU A 2 62.92 16.41 23.20
N ARG A 3 62.46 16.07 21.99
CA ARG A 3 61.50 15.10 21.46
C ARG A 3 61.75 15.04 19.94
N ASP A 4 61.63 13.88 19.32
CA ASP A 4 61.12 13.76 17.94
C ASP A 4 60.12 12.60 17.96
N ILE A 5 58.86 12.94 17.71
CA ILE A 5 57.72 12.03 17.67
C ILE A 5 57.41 11.76 16.20
N ASP A 6 57.49 10.48 15.85
CA ASP A 6 56.86 9.77 14.75
C ASP A 6 56.02 10.59 13.76
N SER A 7 56.58 10.81 12.58
CA SER A 7 55.80 11.00 11.37
C SER A 7 55.23 9.65 10.94
N VAL A 8 53.99 9.38 11.34
CA VAL A 8 53.16 8.31 10.78
C VAL A 8 52.91 8.64 9.30
N PRO A 9 53.25 7.76 8.34
CA PRO A 9 52.91 8.00 6.94
C PRO A 9 51.41 7.83 6.76
N GLU A 10 50.73 8.87 6.26
CA GLU A 10 49.36 8.76 5.76
C GLU A 10 49.31 7.72 4.61
N PRO A 11 48.30 6.85 4.56
CA PRO A 11 48.13 5.93 3.44
C PRO A 11 47.72 6.70 2.18
N ASP A 12 48.57 6.63 1.14
CA ASP A 12 48.35 7.23 -0.17
C ASP A 12 47.02 6.74 -0.79
N GLY A 13 46.02 7.63 -0.86
CA GLY A 13 44.70 7.36 -1.45
C GLY A 13 44.73 6.97 -2.94
N LYS A 14 45.88 7.06 -3.61
CA LYS A 14 46.08 6.59 -5.00
C LYS A 14 46.23 5.07 -5.08
N CYS A 15 46.89 4.45 -4.10
CA CYS A 15 47.11 3.00 -4.08
C CYS A 15 45.78 2.24 -3.91
N LEU A 16 44.90 2.75 -3.04
CA LEU A 16 43.56 2.21 -2.80
C LEU A 16 42.65 2.24 -4.05
N VAL A 17 42.73 3.29 -4.87
CA VAL A 17 41.91 3.42 -6.08
C VAL A 17 42.40 2.48 -7.19
N GLU A 18 43.73 2.33 -7.35
CA GLU A 18 44.31 1.39 -8.31
C GLU A 18 44.00 -0.08 -7.93
N GLU A 19 44.15 -0.46 -6.66
CA GLU A 19 43.79 -1.80 -6.19
C GLU A 19 42.31 -2.12 -6.40
N GLN A 20 41.41 -1.16 -6.17
CA GLN A 20 39.97 -1.32 -6.42
C GLN A 20 39.63 -1.46 -7.92
N LEU A 21 40.34 -0.74 -8.79
CA LEU A 21 40.16 -0.81 -10.25
C LEU A 21 40.68 -2.13 -10.85
N LEU A 22 41.81 -2.63 -10.34
CA LEU A 22 42.31 -3.97 -10.70
C LEU A 22 41.33 -5.06 -10.26
N GLN A 23 40.85 -5.00 -9.01
CA GLN A 23 39.86 -5.94 -8.48
C GLN A 23 38.56 -5.94 -9.31
N PHE A 24 38.08 -4.77 -9.75
CA PHE A 24 36.90 -4.67 -10.61
C PHE A 24 37.11 -5.36 -11.97
N SER A 25 38.25 -5.12 -12.61
CA SER A 25 38.56 -5.66 -13.93
C SER A 25 38.75 -7.18 -13.90
N ASP A 26 39.39 -7.69 -12.84
CA ASP A 26 39.59 -9.12 -12.62
C ASP A 26 38.26 -9.85 -12.41
N ILE A 27 37.37 -9.31 -11.56
CA ILE A 27 36.04 -9.88 -11.34
C ILE A 27 35.22 -9.84 -12.64
N TYR A 28 35.25 -8.71 -13.37
CA TYR A 28 34.56 -8.60 -14.65
C TYR A 28 35.01 -9.67 -15.65
N LEU A 29 36.32 -9.86 -15.77
CA LEU A 29 36.90 -10.88 -16.65
C LEU A 29 36.51 -12.28 -16.18
N LEU A 30 36.57 -12.57 -14.88
CA LEU A 30 36.16 -13.87 -14.36
C LEU A 30 34.68 -14.15 -14.67
N VAL A 31 33.79 -13.17 -14.54
CA VAL A 31 32.38 -13.33 -14.94
C VAL A 31 32.27 -13.60 -16.44
N GLU A 32 33.04 -12.88 -17.27
CA GLU A 32 33.07 -13.12 -18.72
C GLU A 32 33.54 -14.54 -19.05
N MET A 33 34.57 -15.02 -18.36
CA MET A 33 35.12 -16.35 -18.57
C MET A 33 34.17 -17.49 -18.18
N LEU A 34 33.14 -17.23 -17.35
CA LEU A 34 32.09 -18.23 -17.06
C LEU A 34 31.31 -18.63 -18.31
N SER A 35 31.24 -17.75 -19.32
CA SER A 35 30.59 -18.04 -20.60
C SER A 35 31.33 -19.09 -21.42
N MET A 36 32.61 -19.34 -21.12
CA MET A 36 33.44 -20.33 -21.80
C MET A 36 33.28 -21.70 -21.11
N PRO A 37 32.60 -22.69 -21.73
CA PRO A 37 32.29 -23.96 -21.05
C PRO A 37 33.53 -24.73 -20.59
N CYS A 38 34.62 -24.64 -21.34
CA CYS A 38 35.90 -25.30 -21.04
C CYS A 38 36.67 -24.70 -19.84
N LEU A 39 36.23 -23.54 -19.34
CA LEU A 39 36.87 -22.84 -18.21
C LEU A 39 35.92 -22.65 -17.03
N SER A 40 34.63 -22.97 -17.19
CA SER A 40 33.59 -22.67 -16.21
C SER A 40 33.86 -23.27 -14.83
N VAL A 41 34.41 -24.49 -14.78
CA VAL A 41 34.73 -25.17 -13.51
C VAL A 41 35.93 -24.50 -12.83
N GLU A 42 37.01 -24.26 -13.57
CA GLU A 42 38.24 -23.63 -13.09
C GLU A 42 37.98 -22.21 -12.60
N VAL A 43 37.16 -21.46 -13.35
CA VAL A 43 36.74 -20.10 -13.01
C VAL A 43 35.86 -20.11 -11.75
N SER A 44 34.91 -21.03 -11.62
CA SER A 44 34.09 -21.16 -10.41
C SER A 44 34.94 -21.45 -9.17
N GLN A 45 35.94 -22.33 -9.29
CA GLN A 45 36.89 -22.60 -8.20
C GLN A 45 37.83 -21.40 -7.92
N ALA A 46 38.19 -20.63 -8.96
CA ALA A 46 38.96 -19.40 -8.78
C ALA A 46 38.16 -18.35 -8.00
N PHE A 47 36.87 -18.20 -8.32
CA PHE A 47 35.92 -17.39 -7.54
C PHE A 47 35.88 -17.85 -6.09
N GLU A 48 35.66 -19.14 -5.86
CA GLU A 48 35.59 -19.70 -4.51
C GLU A 48 36.86 -19.36 -3.70
N ARG A 49 38.05 -19.65 -4.26
CA ARG A 49 39.33 -19.34 -3.62
C ARG A 49 39.51 -17.84 -3.35
N ALA A 50 39.07 -16.99 -4.26
CA ALA A 50 39.19 -15.55 -4.12
C ALA A 50 38.25 -15.00 -3.03
N VAL A 51 37.04 -15.53 -2.92
CA VAL A 51 36.09 -15.23 -1.83
C VAL A 51 36.63 -15.71 -0.49
N VAL A 52 37.16 -16.94 -0.43
CA VAL A 52 37.84 -17.47 0.77
C VAL A 52 39.01 -16.58 1.19
N ARG A 53 39.74 -15.97 0.26
CA ARG A 53 40.84 -15.06 0.57
C ARG A 53 40.39 -13.63 0.90
N GLY A 54 39.11 -13.31 0.78
CA GLY A 54 38.58 -11.95 0.92
C GLY A 54 38.98 -11.01 -0.22
N ILE A 55 39.49 -11.55 -1.33
CA ILE A 55 39.86 -10.79 -2.53
C ILE A 55 38.60 -10.41 -3.32
N ILE A 56 37.59 -11.27 -3.36
CA ILE A 56 36.28 -10.95 -3.93
C ILE A 56 35.30 -10.78 -2.78
N MET A 57 34.71 -9.59 -2.69
CA MET A 57 33.72 -9.22 -1.68
C MET A 57 32.37 -8.95 -2.33
N ASP A 58 31.29 -9.04 -1.53
CA ASP A 58 29.91 -8.79 -1.94
C ASP A 58 29.75 -7.47 -2.71
N GLN A 59 30.37 -6.40 -2.21
CA GLN A 59 30.28 -5.05 -2.78
C GLN A 59 30.95 -4.96 -4.16
N SER A 60 32.13 -5.57 -4.32
CA SER A 60 32.86 -5.58 -5.60
C SER A 60 32.09 -6.35 -6.65
N MET A 61 31.50 -7.50 -6.28
CA MET A 61 30.64 -8.28 -7.17
C MET A 61 29.37 -7.51 -7.55
N ALA A 62 28.69 -6.88 -6.59
CA ALA A 62 27.52 -6.05 -6.84
C ALA A 62 27.82 -4.94 -7.86
N MET A 63 28.91 -4.19 -7.67
CA MET A 63 29.31 -3.13 -8.61
C MET A 63 29.57 -3.66 -10.02
N VAL A 64 30.26 -4.81 -10.17
CA VAL A 64 30.53 -5.41 -11.48
C VAL A 64 29.23 -5.84 -12.16
N LEU A 65 28.34 -6.51 -11.43
CA LEU A 65 27.06 -6.95 -11.97
C LEU A 65 26.20 -5.74 -12.36
N GLU A 66 26.10 -4.71 -11.52
CA GLU A 66 25.35 -3.48 -11.81
C GLU A 66 25.86 -2.79 -13.07
N ARG A 67 27.19 -2.68 -13.24
CA ARG A 67 27.78 -2.11 -14.45
C ARG A 67 27.50 -2.95 -15.69
N ARG A 68 27.64 -4.28 -15.62
CA ARG A 68 27.31 -5.18 -16.74
C ARG A 68 25.84 -5.08 -17.11
N HIS A 69 24.97 -5.08 -16.11
CA HIS A 69 23.53 -4.96 -16.29
C HIS A 69 23.14 -3.62 -16.95
N ALA A 70 23.71 -2.50 -16.48
CA ALA A 70 23.49 -1.18 -17.09
C ALA A 70 24.01 -1.11 -18.53
N GLN A 71 25.16 -1.71 -18.83
CA GLN A 71 25.69 -1.79 -20.19
C GLN A 71 24.77 -2.59 -21.11
N SER A 72 24.26 -3.74 -20.66
CA SER A 72 23.31 -4.54 -21.45
C SER A 72 22.05 -3.74 -21.80
N LEU A 73 21.48 -3.00 -20.84
CA LEU A 73 20.29 -2.17 -21.10
C LEU A 73 20.57 -1.07 -22.13
N ASN A 74 21.76 -0.46 -22.08
CA ASN A 74 22.19 0.53 -23.06
C ASN A 74 22.32 -0.09 -24.46
N PHE A 75 22.93 -1.28 -24.58
CA PHE A 75 23.04 -2.00 -25.85
C PHE A 75 21.68 -2.45 -26.40
N ASP A 76 20.77 -2.93 -25.56
CA ASP A 76 19.41 -3.32 -25.95
C ASP A 76 18.61 -2.11 -26.48
N SER A 77 18.79 -0.92 -25.88
CA SER A 77 18.15 0.32 -26.35
C SER A 77 18.68 0.79 -27.70
N VAL A 78 20.00 0.75 -27.92
CA VAL A 78 20.66 1.14 -29.17
C VAL A 78 20.34 0.14 -30.28
N SER A 79 20.37 -1.16 -29.98
CA SER A 79 19.99 -2.25 -30.89
C SER A 79 18.53 -2.14 -31.34
N SER A 80 17.62 -1.84 -30.42
CA SER A 80 16.21 -1.61 -30.72
C SER A 80 15.99 -0.38 -31.61
N ALA A 81 16.68 0.74 -31.31
CA ALA A 81 16.63 1.94 -32.14
C ALA A 81 17.19 1.70 -33.55
N GLN A 82 18.26 0.93 -33.68
CA GLN A 82 18.91 0.62 -34.96
C GLN A 82 18.13 -0.43 -35.78
N LYS A 83 17.45 -1.39 -35.13
CA LYS A 83 16.51 -2.32 -35.79
C LYS A 83 15.31 -1.60 -36.42
N ASN A 84 14.87 -0.48 -35.85
CA ASN A 84 13.80 0.34 -36.44
C ASN A 84 14.26 1.15 -37.66
N LEU A 85 15.57 1.34 -37.85
CA LEU A 85 16.17 2.03 -39.02
C LEU A 85 16.54 1.08 -40.17
N HIS A 86 16.63 -0.23 -39.93
CA HIS A 86 17.03 -1.23 -40.94
C HIS A 86 15.92 -2.21 -41.35
N LYS A 87 14.66 -1.89 -41.05
CA LYS A 87 13.52 -2.77 -41.36
C LYS A 87 13.10 -2.80 -42.85
N ASP A 88 13.85 -2.14 -43.74
CA ASP A 88 13.54 -2.09 -45.18
C ASP A 88 14.47 -2.91 -46.08
N MET A 89 15.43 -3.70 -45.55
CA MET A 89 16.19 -4.60 -46.41
C MET A 89 16.69 -5.86 -45.71
N ALA A 90 16.37 -6.99 -46.33
CA ALA A 90 16.94 -8.34 -46.18
C ALA A 90 16.21 -9.38 -45.31
N LEU A 91 16.05 -10.51 -45.99
CA LEU A 91 15.50 -11.82 -45.64
C LEU A 91 16.52 -12.62 -44.81
N GLU A 92 16.04 -13.45 -43.89
CA GLU A 92 16.70 -14.65 -43.34
C GLU A 92 18.07 -14.51 -42.62
N GLU A 93 18.06 -14.56 -41.29
CA GLU A 93 18.56 -15.70 -40.52
C GLU A 93 18.12 -15.56 -39.06
N LYS A 94 17.43 -16.59 -38.55
CA LYS A 94 16.83 -16.59 -37.21
C LYS A 94 17.86 -17.03 -36.17
N THR A 95 19.01 -16.35 -36.10
CA THR A 95 19.88 -16.42 -34.93
C THR A 95 19.27 -15.53 -33.86
N GLY A 96 18.38 -16.13 -33.05
CA GLY A 96 17.86 -15.50 -31.85
C GLY A 96 19.01 -15.25 -30.89
N SER A 97 19.66 -14.10 -31.02
CA SER A 97 20.54 -13.55 -29.99
C SER A 97 19.70 -13.42 -28.73
N LEU A 98 19.90 -14.34 -27.79
CA LEU A 98 19.43 -14.16 -26.41
C LEU A 98 19.98 -12.79 -25.97
N PRO A 99 19.13 -11.90 -25.43
CA PRO A 99 19.61 -10.61 -24.96
C PRO A 99 20.76 -10.88 -23.99
N ALA A 100 21.88 -10.16 -24.13
CA ALA A 100 23.09 -10.38 -23.33
C ALA A 100 22.79 -10.45 -21.81
N GLN A 101 21.74 -9.74 -21.38
CA GLN A 101 21.14 -9.82 -20.04
C GLN A 101 20.76 -11.24 -19.56
N GLU A 102 20.16 -12.07 -20.42
CA GLU A 102 19.69 -13.42 -20.05
C GLU A 102 20.85 -14.42 -19.89
N VAL A 103 21.93 -14.21 -20.65
CA VAL A 103 23.18 -14.97 -20.53
C VAL A 103 23.88 -14.63 -19.23
N ASP A 104 24.05 -13.34 -18.91
CA ASP A 104 24.69 -12.89 -17.68
C ASP A 104 23.96 -13.39 -16.42
N PHE A 105 22.62 -13.34 -16.41
CA PHE A 105 21.81 -13.90 -15.31
C PHE A 105 22.08 -15.40 -15.10
N THR A 106 21.98 -16.18 -16.18
CA THR A 106 22.10 -17.64 -16.12
C THR A 106 23.49 -18.06 -15.65
N LEU A 107 24.54 -17.41 -16.15
CA LEU A 107 25.93 -17.69 -15.77
C LEU A 107 26.18 -17.41 -14.29
N VAL A 108 25.75 -16.25 -13.80
CA VAL A 108 25.97 -15.85 -12.40
C VAL A 108 25.11 -16.68 -11.44
N LEU A 109 23.88 -17.03 -11.83
CA LEU A 109 23.04 -17.95 -11.06
C LEU A 109 23.66 -19.36 -10.99
N CYS A 110 24.24 -19.85 -12.08
CA CYS A 110 24.98 -21.12 -12.08
C CYS A 110 26.21 -21.04 -11.18
N LEU A 111 26.98 -19.95 -11.22
CA LEU A 111 28.09 -19.73 -10.28
C LEU A 111 27.61 -19.77 -8.83
N ALA A 112 26.53 -19.05 -8.49
CA ALA A 112 25.98 -19.03 -7.13
C ALA A 112 25.58 -20.44 -6.66
N ARG A 113 25.00 -21.26 -7.55
CA ARG A 113 24.67 -22.66 -7.26
C ARG A 113 25.90 -23.52 -7.02
N THR A 114 26.96 -23.34 -7.82
CA THR A 114 28.22 -24.06 -7.63
C THR A 114 28.88 -23.68 -6.30
N LEU A 115 28.93 -22.39 -5.98
CA LEU A 115 29.52 -21.90 -4.73
C LEU A 115 28.70 -22.31 -3.49
N ALA A 116 27.39 -22.51 -3.63
CA ALA A 116 26.54 -23.00 -2.54
C ALA A 116 26.92 -24.42 -2.05
N LEU A 117 27.71 -25.17 -2.84
CA LEU A 117 28.24 -26.47 -2.45
C LEU A 117 29.48 -26.37 -1.54
N SER A 118 30.03 -25.17 -1.38
CA SER A 118 31.20 -24.94 -0.52
C SER A 118 30.86 -25.13 0.96
N ARG A 119 31.86 -25.56 1.73
CA ARG A 119 31.78 -25.69 3.20
C ARG A 119 32.38 -24.49 3.93
N ASP A 120 32.96 -23.51 3.22
CA ASP A 120 33.55 -22.33 3.83
C ASP A 120 32.46 -21.29 4.16
N SER A 121 32.43 -20.81 5.40
CA SER A 121 31.42 -19.87 5.89
C SER A 121 31.49 -18.49 5.23
N ARG A 122 32.64 -18.09 4.69
CA ARG A 122 32.76 -16.84 3.90
C ARG A 122 32.11 -17.01 2.53
N VAL A 123 32.30 -18.17 1.90
CA VAL A 123 31.64 -18.49 0.64
C VAL A 123 30.13 -18.58 0.87
N TYR A 124 29.68 -19.20 1.95
CA TYR A 124 28.29 -19.21 2.38
C TYR A 124 27.69 -17.80 2.48
N GLY A 125 28.35 -16.91 3.22
CA GLY A 125 27.91 -15.51 3.38
C GLY A 125 27.82 -14.77 2.05
N PHE A 126 28.84 -14.94 1.20
CA PHE A 126 28.90 -14.35 -0.13
C PHE A 126 27.77 -14.86 -1.04
N VAL A 127 27.53 -16.17 -1.06
CA VAL A 127 26.44 -16.78 -1.85
C VAL A 127 25.08 -16.21 -1.44
N ARG A 128 24.85 -16.07 -0.13
CA ARG A 128 23.61 -15.49 0.39
C ARG A 128 23.37 -14.08 -0.15
N THR A 129 24.40 -13.23 -0.11
CA THR A 129 24.33 -11.87 -0.66
C THR A 129 24.21 -11.88 -2.19
N LEU A 130 24.87 -12.82 -2.88
CA LEU A 130 24.78 -12.95 -4.34
C LEU A 130 23.36 -13.30 -4.80
N TYR A 131 22.65 -14.19 -4.09
CA TYR A 131 21.23 -14.47 -4.35
C TYR A 131 20.36 -13.24 -4.14
N ALA A 132 20.60 -12.44 -3.10
CA ALA A 132 19.89 -11.18 -2.86
C ALA A 132 20.12 -10.17 -3.98
N ILE A 133 21.37 -10.00 -4.42
CA ILE A 133 21.74 -9.13 -5.55
C ILE A 133 21.03 -9.59 -6.83
N LEU A 134 21.09 -10.88 -7.16
CA LEU A 134 20.40 -11.44 -8.33
C LEU A 134 18.88 -11.23 -8.26
N PHE A 135 18.28 -11.48 -7.11
CA PHE A 135 16.84 -11.31 -6.92
C PHE A 135 16.42 -9.84 -7.07
N LYS A 136 17.20 -8.91 -6.52
CA LYS A 136 16.93 -7.46 -6.61
C LYS A 136 17.18 -6.88 -8.00
N MET A 137 18.24 -7.30 -8.67
CA MET A 137 18.63 -6.73 -9.97
C MET A 137 17.76 -7.23 -11.13
N PHE A 138 17.35 -8.51 -11.09
CA PHE A 138 16.60 -9.13 -12.18
C PHE A 138 15.12 -9.18 -11.84
N ALA A 139 14.39 -8.11 -12.18
CA ALA A 139 12.99 -7.93 -11.82
C ALA A 139 11.97 -8.77 -12.63
N LYS A 140 12.43 -9.66 -13.52
CA LYS A 140 11.51 -10.49 -14.33
C LYS A 140 10.98 -11.64 -13.48
N GLU A 141 9.67 -11.85 -13.53
CA GLU A 141 9.00 -12.92 -12.78
C GLU A 141 9.59 -14.31 -13.10
N ASP A 142 9.98 -14.54 -14.37
CA ASP A 142 10.61 -15.80 -14.79
C ASP A 142 11.99 -16.01 -14.14
N ASP A 143 12.76 -14.96 -13.92
CA ASP A 143 14.09 -15.03 -13.29
C ASP A 143 13.96 -15.27 -11.78
N HIS A 144 13.03 -14.57 -11.12
CA HIS A 144 12.64 -14.85 -9.73
C HIS A 144 12.17 -16.30 -9.55
N ARG A 145 11.32 -16.79 -10.46
CA ARG A 145 10.83 -18.17 -10.45
C ARG A 145 11.99 -19.17 -10.59
N LYS A 146 12.98 -18.93 -11.46
CA LYS A 146 14.17 -19.79 -11.62
C LYS A 146 15.02 -19.83 -10.35
N ILE A 147 15.18 -18.70 -9.65
CA ILE A 147 15.88 -18.63 -8.36
C ILE A 147 15.12 -19.46 -7.30
N LEU A 148 13.86 -19.10 -7.07
CA LEU A 148 13.04 -19.70 -6.01
C LEU A 148 12.82 -21.19 -6.22
N LYS A 149 12.47 -21.61 -7.45
CA LYS A 149 12.31 -23.04 -7.77
C LYS A 149 13.60 -23.80 -7.52
N GLY A 150 14.75 -23.26 -7.95
CA GLY A 150 16.04 -23.92 -7.73
C GLY A 150 16.41 -24.07 -6.26
N LEU A 151 16.11 -23.07 -5.42
CA LEU A 151 16.30 -23.14 -3.97
C LEU A 151 15.36 -24.15 -3.33
N VAL A 152 14.07 -24.12 -3.68
CA VAL A 152 13.07 -25.05 -3.14
C VAL A 152 13.39 -26.48 -3.54
N ASP A 153 13.69 -26.75 -4.81
CA ASP A 153 14.02 -28.09 -5.32
C ASP A 153 15.22 -28.70 -4.57
N ARG A 154 16.25 -27.90 -4.26
CA ARG A 154 17.40 -28.37 -3.46
C ARG A 154 17.06 -28.53 -1.99
N ALA A 155 16.24 -27.65 -1.43
CA ALA A 155 15.82 -27.73 -0.03
C ALA A 155 14.96 -28.96 0.27
N ILE A 156 14.15 -29.41 -0.69
CA ILE A 156 13.28 -30.59 -0.57
C ILE A 156 13.96 -31.90 -0.97
N THR A 157 15.11 -31.84 -1.66
CA THR A 157 15.86 -33.04 -2.04
C THR A 157 16.62 -33.52 -0.80
N PRO A 158 16.37 -34.75 -0.29
CA PRO A 158 17.08 -35.25 0.87
C PRO A 158 18.56 -35.44 0.53
N ALA A 159 19.41 -34.52 0.97
CA ALA A 159 20.85 -34.72 0.95
C ALA A 159 21.22 -35.81 1.98
N GLU A 160 22.11 -36.73 1.63
CA GLU A 160 22.61 -37.81 2.50
C GLU A 160 23.38 -37.29 3.74
N HIS A 161 23.49 -35.97 3.92
CA HIS A 161 24.22 -35.31 4.98
C HIS A 161 23.26 -34.42 5.77
N CYS A 162 22.61 -35.02 6.76
CA CYS A 162 21.59 -34.45 7.64
C CYS A 162 22.13 -33.46 8.69
N CYS A 163 23.26 -32.78 8.45
CA CYS A 163 23.84 -31.86 9.42
C CYS A 163 24.28 -30.56 8.75
N GLU A 164 23.99 -29.47 9.46
CA GLU A 164 24.19 -28.05 9.13
C GLU A 164 23.04 -27.39 8.36
N VAL A 165 22.72 -26.19 8.83
CA VAL A 165 21.63 -25.32 8.38
C VAL A 165 21.53 -25.34 6.85
N ASN A 166 20.37 -25.70 6.33
CA ASN A 166 20.17 -25.78 4.89
C ASN A 166 20.31 -24.36 4.31
N ILE A 167 21.44 -24.11 3.63
CA ILE A 167 21.76 -22.84 2.99
C ILE A 167 20.61 -22.32 2.13
N ASP A 168 19.90 -23.22 1.44
CA ASP A 168 18.81 -22.86 0.55
C ASP A 168 17.59 -22.35 1.34
N LEU A 169 17.31 -22.92 2.52
CA LEU A 169 16.25 -22.42 3.42
C LEU A 169 16.61 -21.06 4.02
N ASP A 170 17.87 -20.86 4.40
CA ASP A 170 18.36 -19.59 4.91
C ASP A 170 18.32 -18.48 3.85
N ILE A 171 18.70 -18.80 2.61
CA ILE A 171 18.57 -17.88 1.48
C ILE A 171 17.10 -17.58 1.21
N LEU A 172 16.21 -18.58 1.20
CA LEU A 172 14.77 -18.37 1.02
C LEU A 172 14.20 -17.45 2.11
N ALA A 173 14.58 -17.65 3.37
CA ALA A 173 14.16 -16.80 4.48
C ALA A 173 14.66 -15.35 4.30
N LEU A 174 15.90 -15.16 3.85
CA LEU A 174 16.46 -13.84 3.53
C LEU A 174 15.68 -13.14 2.41
N LEU A 175 15.44 -13.83 1.29
CA LEU A 175 14.70 -13.26 0.15
C LEU A 175 13.26 -12.86 0.54
N VAL A 176 12.58 -13.69 1.35
CA VAL A 176 11.25 -13.35 1.89
C VAL A 176 11.32 -12.12 2.80
N HIS A 177 12.36 -11.99 3.62
CA HIS A 177 12.51 -10.85 4.51
C HIS A 177 12.78 -9.54 3.73
N GLU A 178 13.61 -9.59 2.68
CA GLU A 178 13.88 -8.44 1.83
C GLU A 178 12.63 -7.93 1.10
N GLU A 179 11.79 -8.82 0.57
CA GLU A 179 10.52 -8.44 -0.07
C GLU A 179 9.42 -8.00 0.91
N GLN A 180 9.34 -8.63 2.08
CA GLN A 180 8.36 -8.23 3.09
C GLN A 180 8.64 -6.87 3.73
N GLY A 181 9.83 -6.29 3.55
CA GLY A 181 10.28 -5.09 4.25
C GLY A 181 9.35 -3.87 4.09
N ILE A 182 9.63 -3.02 3.12
CA ILE A 182 8.94 -1.72 2.93
C ILE A 182 7.44 -1.94 2.70
N SER A 183 7.06 -2.99 1.98
CA SER A 183 5.69 -3.38 1.70
C SER A 183 4.86 -3.57 2.97
N LYS A 184 5.39 -4.28 3.99
CA LYS A 184 4.68 -4.47 5.27
C LYS A 184 4.53 -3.17 6.05
N GLN A 185 5.55 -2.31 6.05
CA GLN A 185 5.49 -1.01 6.72
C GLN A 185 4.44 -0.09 6.09
N VAL A 186 4.42 0.00 4.75
CA VAL A 186 3.40 0.77 4.02
C VAL A 186 2.00 0.21 4.26
N LEU A 187 1.81 -1.11 4.22
CA LEU A 187 0.51 -1.73 4.49
C LEU A 187 0.02 -1.48 5.93
N ASN A 188 0.92 -1.46 6.92
CA ASN A 188 0.59 -1.11 8.30
C ASN A 188 0.17 0.36 8.41
N MET A 189 0.91 1.28 7.78
CA MET A 189 0.53 2.71 7.75
C MET A 189 -0.84 2.90 7.09
N MET A 190 -1.11 2.21 5.98
CA MET A 190 -2.42 2.25 5.31
C MET A 190 -3.53 1.71 6.21
N ARG A 191 -3.29 0.61 6.92
CA ARG A 191 -4.25 0.04 7.88
C ARG A 191 -4.58 1.04 8.98
N GLU A 192 -3.57 1.66 9.60
CA GLU A 192 -3.76 2.66 10.66
C GLU A 192 -4.64 3.83 10.20
N VAL A 193 -4.41 4.35 9.00
CA VAL A 193 -5.23 5.42 8.40
C VAL A 193 -6.68 4.97 8.19
N VAL A 194 -6.89 3.75 7.72
CA VAL A 194 -8.24 3.18 7.50
C VAL A 194 -8.96 2.94 8.83
N GLU A 195 -8.27 2.45 9.85
CA GLU A 195 -8.82 2.24 11.19
C GLU A 195 -9.28 3.54 11.83
N LEU A 196 -8.45 4.60 11.76
CA LEU A 196 -8.80 5.93 12.25
C LEU A 196 -10.06 6.46 11.55
N SER A 197 -10.10 6.40 10.21
CA SER A 197 -11.26 6.85 9.43
C SER A 197 -12.54 6.04 9.76
N ASN A 198 -12.41 4.75 10.06
CA ASN A 198 -13.54 3.91 10.45
C ASN A 198 -14.10 4.30 11.82
N VAL A 199 -13.26 4.66 12.78
CA VAL A 199 -13.68 5.16 14.10
C VAL A 199 -14.45 6.47 13.96
N ASP A 200 -13.95 7.41 13.15
CA ASP A 200 -14.62 8.69 12.88
C ASP A 200 -16.00 8.47 12.24
N ARG A 201 -16.06 7.62 11.21
CA ARG A 201 -17.32 7.25 10.56
C ARG A 201 -18.31 6.60 11.52
N ALA A 202 -17.84 5.73 12.43
CA ALA A 202 -18.69 5.11 13.44
C ALA A 202 -19.23 6.13 14.45
N THR A 203 -18.42 7.14 14.80
CA THR A 203 -18.82 8.23 15.68
C THR A 203 -19.87 9.13 15.02
N LEU A 204 -19.64 9.56 13.78
CA LEU A 204 -20.60 10.36 13.02
C LEU A 204 -21.93 9.64 12.82
N ARG A 205 -21.91 8.33 12.53
CA ARG A 205 -23.14 7.53 12.44
C ARG A 205 -23.91 7.48 13.75
N ARG A 206 -23.23 7.36 14.89
CA ARG A 206 -23.89 7.38 16.20
C ARG A 206 -24.51 8.75 16.48
N GLN A 207 -23.79 9.83 16.17
CA GLN A 207 -24.30 11.20 16.34
C GLN A 207 -25.52 11.46 15.44
N LEU A 208 -25.46 11.06 14.17
CA LEU A 208 -26.58 11.23 13.24
C LEU A 208 -27.82 10.49 13.74
N ARG A 209 -27.69 9.22 14.15
CA ARG A 209 -28.81 8.46 14.72
C ARG A 209 -29.38 9.10 15.98
N ALA A 210 -28.52 9.66 16.85
CA ALA A 210 -28.99 10.36 18.04
C ALA A 210 -29.79 11.62 17.67
N LYS A 211 -29.32 12.37 16.67
CA LYS A 211 -30.02 13.56 16.16
C LYS A 211 -31.32 13.24 15.44
N GLU A 212 -31.37 12.15 14.67
CA GLU A 212 -32.61 11.67 14.04
C GLU A 212 -33.66 11.31 15.09
N LYS A 213 -33.27 10.64 16.19
CA LYS A 213 -34.18 10.32 17.30
C LYS A 213 -34.71 11.57 18.00
N GLU A 214 -33.84 12.55 18.27
CA GLU A 214 -34.23 13.84 18.86
C GLU A 214 -35.21 14.58 17.93
N ASN A 215 -34.96 14.57 16.63
CA ASN A 215 -35.83 15.21 15.65
C ASN A 215 -37.21 14.54 15.56
N ILE A 216 -37.28 13.20 15.54
CA ILE A 216 -38.55 12.45 15.58
C ILE A 216 -39.31 12.81 16.85
N HIS A 217 -38.65 12.75 18.01
CA HIS A 217 -39.28 13.07 19.29
C HIS A 217 -39.82 14.51 19.33
N THR A 218 -39.05 15.47 18.82
CA THR A 218 -39.48 16.87 18.73
C THR A 218 -40.68 17.03 17.79
N GLN A 219 -40.71 16.28 16.69
CA GLN A 219 -41.85 16.30 15.77
C GLN A 219 -43.10 15.67 16.39
N GLU A 220 -42.96 14.57 17.14
CA GLU A 220 -44.06 13.94 17.89
C GLU A 220 -44.64 14.90 18.93
N ILE A 221 -43.80 15.60 19.69
CA ILE A 221 -44.24 16.63 20.66
C ILE A 221 -45.05 17.71 19.94
N ARG A 222 -44.51 18.29 18.86
CA ARG A 222 -45.21 19.34 18.08
C ARG A 222 -46.54 18.85 17.52
N GLN A 223 -46.61 17.60 17.05
CA GLN A 223 -47.85 17.02 16.52
C GLN A 223 -48.88 16.82 17.64
N ALA A 224 -48.44 16.36 18.83
CA ALA A 224 -49.29 16.24 20.00
C ALA A 224 -49.83 17.61 20.44
N GLU A 225 -48.97 18.63 20.54
CA GLU A 225 -49.35 20.01 20.86
C GLU A 225 -50.37 20.57 19.86
N LEU A 226 -50.12 20.40 18.56
CA LEU A 226 -51.04 20.85 17.51
C LEU A 226 -52.40 20.15 17.61
N SER A 227 -52.41 18.84 17.87
CA SER A 227 -53.66 18.10 18.07
C SER A 227 -54.44 18.59 19.30
N ASN A 228 -53.74 18.97 20.37
CA ASN A 228 -54.35 19.51 21.57
C ASN A 228 -54.95 20.90 21.30
N MET A 229 -54.20 21.79 20.63
CA MET A 229 -54.69 23.12 20.25
C MET A 229 -55.92 23.04 19.33
N LEU A 230 -55.94 22.10 18.37
CA LEU A 230 -57.12 21.90 17.51
C LEU A 230 -58.34 21.45 18.31
N ARG A 231 -58.15 20.58 19.30
CA ARG A 231 -59.23 20.15 20.22
C ARG A 231 -59.75 21.32 21.05
N GLU A 232 -58.85 22.08 21.67
CA GLU A 232 -59.22 23.28 22.45
C GLU A 232 -59.95 24.31 21.59
N LYS A 233 -59.47 24.55 20.36
CA LYS A 233 -60.14 25.41 19.39
C LYS A 233 -61.55 24.93 19.07
N ALA A 234 -61.75 23.62 18.85
CA ALA A 234 -63.07 23.06 18.58
C ALA A 234 -64.03 23.25 19.76
N ILE A 235 -63.56 23.02 20.99
CA ILE A 235 -64.34 23.24 22.22
C ILE A 235 -64.72 24.72 22.37
N LEU A 236 -63.79 25.64 22.07
CA LEU A 236 -64.09 27.07 22.15
C LEU A 236 -65.09 27.54 21.09
N LEU A 237 -65.03 26.97 19.88
CA LEU A 237 -66.01 27.26 18.82
C LEU A 237 -67.41 26.77 19.18
N ASP A 238 -67.52 25.57 19.77
CA ASP A 238 -68.78 25.01 20.25
C ASP A 238 -69.41 25.92 21.33
N ARG A 239 -68.60 26.30 22.33
CA ARG A 239 -69.03 27.24 23.39
C ARG A 239 -69.41 28.62 22.85
N LEU A 240 -68.72 29.09 21.81
CA LEU A 240 -69.06 30.36 21.16
C LEU A 240 -70.42 30.27 20.47
N SER A 241 -70.67 29.18 19.73
CA SER A 241 -71.97 28.92 19.09
C SER A 241 -73.12 28.87 20.11
N ASP A 242 -72.92 28.19 21.24
CA ASP A 242 -73.90 28.15 22.33
C ASP A 242 -74.16 29.55 22.92
N SER A 243 -73.09 30.33 23.11
CA SER A 243 -73.21 31.72 23.58
C SER A 243 -73.96 32.60 22.56
N GLU A 244 -73.72 32.41 21.27
CA GLU A 244 -74.44 33.15 20.21
C GLU A 244 -75.93 32.78 20.21
N ALA A 245 -76.26 31.49 20.34
CA ALA A 245 -77.64 31.02 20.42
C ALA A 245 -78.38 31.58 21.65
N THR A 246 -77.73 31.65 22.82
CA THR A 246 -78.33 32.25 24.02
C THR A 246 -78.51 33.76 23.89
N ILE A 247 -77.58 34.47 23.24
CA ILE A 247 -77.72 35.90 22.93
C ILE A 247 -78.92 36.14 22.02
N ASP A 248 -79.08 35.34 20.96
CA ASP A 248 -80.21 35.46 20.04
C ASP A 248 -81.54 35.17 20.75
N HIS A 249 -81.58 34.18 21.64
CA HIS A 249 -82.75 33.89 22.47
C HIS A 249 -83.11 35.08 23.37
N LEU A 250 -82.17 35.59 24.16
CA LEU A 250 -82.37 36.75 25.04
C LEU A 250 -82.80 38.00 24.24
N LYS A 251 -82.21 38.21 23.06
CA LYS A 251 -82.60 39.31 22.16
C LYS A 251 -84.04 39.18 21.70
N SER A 252 -84.51 37.96 21.44
CA SER A 252 -85.91 37.70 21.10
C SER A 252 -86.85 37.94 22.28
N GLU A 253 -86.48 37.53 23.50
CA GLU A 253 -87.25 37.78 24.72
C GLU A 253 -87.35 39.28 25.04
N VAL A 254 -86.25 40.03 24.93
CA VAL A 254 -86.25 41.49 25.12
C VAL A 254 -87.15 42.17 24.09
N ARG A 255 -87.16 41.70 22.84
CA ARG A 255 -88.07 42.23 21.81
C ARG A 255 -89.53 41.99 22.18
N LEU A 256 -89.89 40.76 22.54
CA LEU A 256 -91.24 40.41 22.99
C LEU A 256 -91.65 41.21 24.24
N GLY A 257 -90.74 41.38 25.19
CA GLY A 257 -90.97 42.19 26.40
C GLY A 257 -91.22 43.66 26.08
N LYS A 258 -90.48 44.24 25.12
CA LYS A 258 -90.74 45.61 24.62
C LYS A 258 -92.10 45.73 23.94
N GLU A 259 -92.48 44.74 23.14
CA GLU A 259 -93.79 44.69 22.46
C GLU A 259 -94.94 44.60 23.48
N HIS A 260 -94.83 43.71 24.46
CA HIS A 260 -95.80 43.58 25.57
C HIS A 260 -95.91 44.88 26.39
N PHE A 261 -94.78 45.48 26.76
CA PHE A 261 -94.77 46.75 27.50
C PHE A 261 -95.41 47.89 26.70
N ALA A 262 -95.16 47.96 25.39
CA ALA A 262 -95.80 48.94 24.52
C ALA A 262 -97.33 48.75 24.47
N GLN A 263 -97.78 47.49 24.37
CA GLN A 263 -99.21 47.15 24.42
C GLN A 263 -99.85 47.55 25.76
N GLU A 264 -99.24 47.17 26.88
CA GLU A 264 -99.73 47.50 28.22
C GLU A 264 -99.80 49.03 28.44
N LYS A 265 -98.80 49.77 27.96
CA LYS A 265 -98.81 51.24 27.98
C LYS A 265 -99.99 51.83 27.18
N MET A 266 -100.28 51.30 26.00
CA MET A 266 -101.43 51.75 25.19
C MET A 266 -102.75 51.45 25.91
N GLU A 267 -102.86 50.29 26.55
CA GLU A 267 -104.04 49.93 27.35
C GLU A 267 -104.23 50.84 28.58
N LEU A 268 -103.14 51.24 29.26
CA LEU A 268 -103.20 52.16 30.40
C LEU A 268 -103.54 53.60 29.98
N LEU A 269 -102.97 54.09 28.88
CA LEU A 269 -103.32 55.42 28.33
C LEU A 269 -104.81 55.48 27.95
N GLY A 270 -105.34 54.43 27.31
CA GLY A 270 -106.77 54.33 27.01
C GLY A 270 -107.69 54.25 28.24
N LYS A 271 -107.16 53.90 29.42
CA LYS A 271 -107.89 53.92 30.70
C LYS A 271 -107.87 55.29 31.39
N CYS A 272 -106.90 56.17 31.10
CA CYS A 272 -106.80 57.53 31.66
C CYS A 272 -107.56 58.60 30.85
N GLU A 273 -108.06 58.26 29.66
CA GLU A 273 -108.88 59.16 28.81
C GLU A 273 -110.40 58.98 29.02
N LYS A 274 -110.83 58.32 30.10
CA LYS A 274 -112.23 58.21 30.55
C LYS A 274 -112.42 58.88 31.90
#